data_AF-A0A444DIH2-F1
#
_entry.id   AF-A0A444DIH2-F1
#
_cell.length_a   1.000
_cell.length_b   1.000
_cell.length_c   1.000
_cell.angle_alpha   90.00
_cell.angle_beta   90.00
_cell.angle_gamma   90.00
#
_symmetry.space_group_name_H-M   'P 1'
#
loop_
_entity.id
_entity.type
_entity.pdbx_description
1 polymer ?
#
loop_
_entity_poly.entity_id
_entity_poly.type
_entity_poly.pdbx_seq_one_letter_code
_entity_poly.pdbx_strand_id
1 'polypeptide(L)'
;MLHIQVVELDFLYPSEGIHRRWDGGYRITATAATLDQAAFVLSVPKRKPADETQETLRTSAFPSQHVKEKWAKNLYIASVCYGRTVS
;
A
#
# COMPACT_ATOMS: atom_id res chain seq x y z
N MET A 1 17.90 4.87 17.77
CA MET A 1 16.48 5.17 17.49
C MET A 1 16.02 4.22 16.39
N LEU A 2 15.34 3.14 16.75
CA LEU A 2 14.98 2.05 15.83
C LEU A 2 13.86 2.52 14.89
N HIS A 3 14.02 2.31 13.57
CA HIS A 3 12.91 2.41 12.64
C HIS A 3 12.06 1.17 12.84
N ILE A 4 10.83 1.33 13.32
CA ILE A 4 9.91 0.21 13.47
C ILE A 4 9.32 -0.08 12.09
N GLN A 5 9.59 -1.28 11.60
CA GLN A 5 9.05 -1.82 10.36
C GLN A 5 8.21 -3.05 10.67
N VAL A 6 7.11 -3.19 9.94
CA VAL A 6 6.21 -4.34 10.00
C VAL A 6 5.92 -4.82 8.59
N VAL A 7 5.65 -6.11 8.47
CA VAL A 7 5.25 -6.74 7.20
C VAL A 7 3.86 -7.32 7.39
N GLU A 8 2.94 -6.92 6.53
CA GLU A 8 1.65 -7.58 6.37
C GLU A 8 1.77 -8.52 5.16
N LEU A 9 1.62 -9.82 5.40
CA LEU A 9 1.76 -10.88 4.41
C LEU A 9 0.48 -11.71 4.36
N ASP A 10 -0.07 -11.93 3.17
CA ASP A 10 -1.29 -12.72 2.97
C ASP A 10 -1.27 -13.41 1.60
N PHE A 11 -2.02 -14.52 1.46
CA PHE A 11 -2.20 -15.21 0.19
C PHE A 11 -3.12 -14.46 -0.80
N LEU A 12 -3.92 -13.52 -0.29
CA LEU A 12 -4.85 -12.71 -1.09
C LEU A 12 -4.43 -11.24 -1.07
N TYR A 13 -4.81 -10.53 -0.01
CA TYR A 13 -4.55 -9.12 0.20
C TYR A 13 -4.82 -8.77 1.67
N PRO A 14 -3.81 -8.30 2.43
CA PRO A 14 -3.95 -8.07 3.86
C PRO A 14 -4.66 -6.74 4.17
N SER A 15 -5.90 -6.56 3.70
CA SER A 15 -6.67 -5.32 3.88
C SER A 15 -6.78 -4.92 5.36
N GLU A 16 -7.23 -5.83 6.22
CA GLU A 16 -7.43 -5.56 7.65
C GLU A 16 -6.12 -5.20 8.35
N GLY A 17 -5.03 -5.90 8.01
CA GLY A 17 -3.69 -5.62 8.51
C GLY A 17 -3.26 -4.21 8.14
N ILE A 18 -3.36 -3.84 6.86
CA ILE A 18 -3.00 -2.50 6.35
C ILE A 18 -3.80 -1.40 7.07
N HIS A 19 -5.12 -1.54 7.18
CA HIS A 19 -5.95 -0.53 7.87
C HIS A 19 -5.56 -0.37 9.33
N ARG A 20 -5.39 -1.49 10.06
CA ARG A 20 -4.93 -1.47 11.46
C ARG A 20 -3.56 -0.81 11.62
N ARG A 21 -2.65 -0.98 10.66
CA ARG A 21 -1.33 -0.33 10.69
C ARG A 21 -1.42 1.16 10.37
N TRP A 22 -2.29 1.57 9.44
CA TRP A 22 -2.55 2.99 9.18
C TRP A 22 -3.10 3.70 10.42
N ASP A 23 -4.01 3.07 11.18
CA ASP A 23 -4.51 3.60 12.46
C ASP A 23 -3.38 3.75 13.50
N GLY A 24 -2.40 2.84 13.45
CA GLY A 24 -1.17 2.90 14.24
C GLY A 24 -0.12 3.90 13.76
N GLY A 25 -0.41 4.71 12.73
CA GLY A 25 0.50 5.71 12.18
C GLY A 25 1.60 5.16 11.27
N TYR A 26 1.50 3.90 10.84
CA TYR A 26 2.40 3.35 9.82
C TYR A 26 1.98 3.81 8.43
N ARG A 27 2.93 3.71 7.49
CA ARG A 27 2.74 4.01 6.07
C ARG A 27 3.42 2.96 5.22
N ILE A 28 2.78 2.58 4.12
CA ILE A 28 3.34 1.64 3.15
C ILE A 28 4.56 2.30 2.52
N THR A 29 5.69 1.60 2.58
CA THR A 29 6.98 2.06 2.03
C THR A 29 7.51 1.14 0.94
N ALA A 30 7.03 -0.10 0.86
CA ALA A 30 7.31 -1.01 -0.23
C ALA A 30 6.20 -2.05 -0.37
N THR A 31 6.03 -2.56 -1.58
CA THR A 31 5.14 -3.69 -1.86
C THR A 31 5.85 -4.71 -2.73
N ALA A 32 5.50 -5.97 -2.54
CA ALA A 32 5.93 -7.08 -3.39
C ALA A 32 4.80 -8.08 -3.49
N ALA A 33 4.73 -8.79 -4.61
CA ALA A 33 3.78 -9.88 -4.78
C ALA A 33 4.43 -11.02 -5.57
N THR A 34 3.96 -12.23 -5.29
CA THR A 34 4.24 -13.45 -6.05
C THR A 34 2.94 -13.91 -6.72
N LEU A 35 2.94 -15.11 -7.29
CA LEU A 35 1.73 -15.72 -7.85
C LEU A 35 0.73 -16.17 -6.79
N ASP A 36 1.09 -16.14 -5.52
CA ASP A 36 0.31 -16.73 -4.43
C ASP A 36 0.26 -15.86 -3.18
N GLN A 37 1.10 -14.82 -3.08
CA GLN A 37 1.18 -13.98 -1.89
C GLN A 37 1.37 -12.51 -2.26
N ALA A 38 0.92 -11.64 -1.35
CA ALA A 38 1.21 -10.22 -1.37
C ALA A 38 1.82 -9.79 -0.02
N ALA A 39 2.87 -8.98 -0.09
CA ALA A 39 3.58 -8.46 1.07
C ALA A 39 3.64 -6.93 1.01
N PHE A 40 3.31 -6.31 2.13
CA PHE A 40 3.36 -4.86 2.31
C PHE A 40 4.30 -4.54 3.46
N VAL A 41 5.35 -3.78 3.19
CA VAL A 41 6.24 -3.25 4.21
C VAL A 41 5.71 -1.90 4.65
N LEU A 42 5.48 -1.74 5.96
CA LEU A 42 5.03 -0.49 6.53
C LEU A 42 6.00 0.02 7.60
N SER A 43 6.22 1.33 7.60
CA SER A 43 7.13 2.01 8.52
C SER A 43 6.44 3.18 9.20
N VAL A 44 6.86 3.52 10.42
CA VAL A 44 6.45 4.80 11.06
C VAL A 44 7.40 5.91 10.57
N PRO A 45 6.91 6.97 9.91
CA PRO A 45 7.75 8.06 9.45
C PRO A 45 8.33 8.85 10.64
N LYS A 46 9.62 9.18 10.57
CA LYS A 46 10.31 9.99 11.60
C LYS A 46 9.70 11.39 11.77
N ARG A 47 9.16 11.95 10.69
CA ARG A 47 8.43 13.21 10.68
C ARG A 47 7.05 12.91 10.12
N LYS A 48 6.01 13.09 10.93
CA LYS A 48 4.63 12.92 10.50
C LYS A 48 4.31 14.02 9.48
N PRO A 49 4.00 13.68 8.22
CA PRO A 49 3.53 14.70 7.28
C PRO A 49 2.14 15.16 7.73
N ALA A 50 1.85 16.45 7.58
CA ALA A 50 0.60 17.04 8.07
C ALA A 50 -0.64 16.43 7.37
N ASP A 51 -0.54 16.14 6.07
CA ASP A 51 -1.65 15.73 5.21
C ASP A 51 -1.34 14.46 4.41
N GLU A 52 -0.77 13.44 5.05
CA GLU A 52 -0.46 12.19 4.35
C GLU A 52 -1.69 11.29 4.21
N THR A 53 -2.20 11.19 2.99
CA THR A 53 -3.19 10.19 2.57
C THR A 53 -2.49 9.09 1.77
N GLN A 54 -2.73 7.83 2.13
CA GLN A 54 -2.37 6.67 1.33
C GLN A 54 -3.60 5.84 1.03
N GLU A 55 -3.62 5.24 -0.15
CA GLU A 55 -4.67 4.31 -0.56
C GLU A 55 -4.07 3.19 -1.43
N THR A 56 -4.84 2.13 -1.57
CA THR A 56 -4.44 0.92 -2.27
C THR A 56 -5.54 0.53 -3.25
N LEU A 57 -5.16 0.15 -4.47
CA LEU A 57 -6.07 -0.37 -5.48
C LEU A 57 -5.58 -1.74 -5.95
N ARG A 58 -6.47 -2.73 -5.97
CA ARG A 58 -6.27 -4.02 -6.61
C ARG A 58 -7.13 -4.11 -7.86
N THR A 59 -6.52 -4.46 -8.98
CA THR A 59 -7.18 -4.53 -10.30
C THR A 59 -6.49 -5.58 -11.16
N SER A 60 -7.22 -6.21 -12.08
CA SER A 60 -6.68 -7.16 -13.07
C SER A 60 -6.12 -6.47 -14.31
N ALA A 61 -6.63 -5.28 -14.65
CA ALA A 61 -6.17 -4.47 -15.77
C ALA A 61 -5.44 -3.23 -15.28
N PHE A 62 -4.56 -2.67 -16.12
CA PHE A 62 -3.83 -1.44 -15.78
C PHE A 62 -4.81 -0.27 -15.53
N PRO A 63 -4.81 0.36 -14.35
CA PRO A 63 -5.87 1.27 -13.92
C PRO A 63 -5.70 2.71 -14.40
N SER A 64 -5.54 2.92 -15.72
CA SER A 64 -5.21 4.25 -16.28
C SER A 64 -6.22 5.35 -15.94
N GLN A 65 -7.52 5.02 -15.91
CA GLN A 65 -8.57 5.97 -15.52
C GLN A 65 -8.46 6.36 -14.05
N HIS A 66 -8.37 5.38 -13.14
CA HIS A 66 -8.25 5.63 -11.71
C HIS A 66 -7.01 6.45 -11.40
N VAL A 67 -5.88 6.14 -12.04
CA VAL A 67 -4.62 6.90 -11.87
C VAL A 67 -4.82 8.38 -12.25
N LYS A 68 -5.48 8.68 -13.37
CA LYS A 68 -5.78 10.07 -13.78
C LYS A 68 -6.69 10.77 -12.77
N GLU A 69 -7.72 10.08 -12.27
CA GLU A 69 -8.63 10.63 -11.26
C GLU A 69 -7.91 10.95 -9.94
N LYS A 70 -6.93 10.14 -9.55
CA LYS A 70 -6.12 10.34 -8.34
C LYS A 70 -5.07 11.43 -8.50
N TRP A 71 -4.45 11.53 -9.67
CA TRP A 71 -3.57 12.68 -9.99
C TRP A 71 -4.31 14.02 -9.89
N ALA A 72 -5.56 14.09 -10.35
CA ALA A 72 -6.40 15.29 -10.20
C ALA A 72 -6.71 15.66 -8.73
N LYS A 73 -6.52 14.71 -7.80
CA LYS A 73 -6.68 14.88 -6.34
C LYS A 73 -5.34 14.98 -5.61
N ASN A 74 -4.24 15.25 -6.33
CA ASN A 74 -2.89 15.37 -5.79
C ASN A 74 -2.36 14.09 -5.11
N LEU A 75 -2.85 12.92 -5.54
CA LEU A 75 -2.34 11.61 -5.13
C LEU A 75 -1.51 11.02 -6.27
N TYR A 76 -0.38 10.38 -5.96
CA TYR A 76 0.55 9.82 -6.93
C TYR A 76 0.82 8.34 -6.66
N ILE A 77 1.26 7.61 -7.69
CA ILE A 77 1.67 6.22 -7.53
C ILE A 77 2.98 6.18 -6.75
N ALA A 78 2.96 5.57 -5.57
CA ALA A 78 4.15 5.35 -4.75
C ALA A 78 4.77 3.95 -4.96
N SER A 79 3.96 2.95 -5.29
CA SER A 79 4.42 1.58 -5.50
C SER A 79 3.45 0.81 -6.39
N VAL A 80 3.96 -0.15 -7.15
CA VAL A 80 3.20 -1.09 -7.98
C VAL A 80 3.86 -2.46 -7.86
N CYS A 81 3.07 -3.49 -7.58
CA CYS A 81 3.47 -4.88 -7.68
C CYS A 81 2.40 -5.64 -8.47
N TYR A 82 2.80 -6.74 -9.11
CA TYR A 82 1.88 -7.60 -9.83
C TYR A 82 2.02 -9.04 -9.32
N GLY A 83 0.91 -9.75 -9.32
CA GLY A 83 0.80 -11.13 -8.83
C GLY A 83 -0.53 -11.71 -9.28
N ARG A 84 -0.86 -12.91 -8.82
CA ARG A 84 -2.17 -13.49 -9.12
C ARG A 84 -3.24 -12.71 -8.35
N THR A 85 -4.04 -11.92 -9.06
CA THR A 85 -5.24 -11.33 -8.48
C THR A 85 -6.27 -12.43 -8.36
N VAL A 86 -6.60 -12.84 -7.14
CA VAL A 86 -7.86 -13.56 -6.90
C VAL A 86 -9.01 -12.62 -7.26
N SER A 87 -9.64 -12.89 -8.40
CA SER A 87 -10.90 -12.29 -8.83
C SER A 87 -12.06 -12.90 -8.05
#